data_AF-A0A4Q5W9N2-F1
#
_entry.id   AF-A0A4Q5W9N2-F1
#
_cell.length_a   1.000
_cell.length_b   1.000
_cell.length_c   1.000
_cell.angle_alpha   90.00
_cell.angle_beta   90.00
_cell.angle_gamma   90.00
#
_symmetry.space_group_name_H-M   'P 1'
#
loop_
_entity.id
_entity.type
_entity.pdbx_description
1 polymer ?
#
loop_
_entity_poly.entity_id
_entity_poly.type
_entity_poly.pdbx_seq_one_letter_code
_entity_poly.pdbx_strand_id
1 'polypeptide(L)'
;MLAGEAEWANRKLAPIFDEAIRRSMTKVGTEVKPNETVTLHFTVKNPKLRTDLEAKMLELVNEERAREGLPALVADPELAVVARAHARDMFARGYFSHYTPEKADPFD
;
A
#
# COMPACT_ATOMS: atom_id res chain seq x y z
N MET A 1 17.17 -3.00 -16.89
CA MET A 1 16.89 -1.59 -16.51
C MET A 1 15.96 -1.45 -15.30
N LEU A 2 15.34 -2.52 -14.77
CA LEU A 2 14.34 -2.47 -13.68
C LEU A 2 14.88 -2.28 -12.25
N ALA A 3 16.21 -2.25 -12.04
CA ALA A 3 16.78 -2.15 -10.69
C ALA A 3 16.75 -0.72 -10.12
N GLY A 4 16.86 0.30 -10.98
CA GLY A 4 16.84 1.71 -10.56
C GLY A 4 15.45 2.18 -10.10
N GLU A 5 14.42 1.64 -10.74
CA GLU A 5 12.99 1.84 -10.41
C GLU A 5 12.53 1.00 -9.22
N ALA A 6 13.35 0.21 -8.53
CA ALA A 6 12.96 -0.36 -7.24
C ALA A 6 13.62 0.44 -6.10
N GLU A 7 14.86 0.84 -6.33
CA GLU A 7 15.67 1.69 -5.44
C GLU A 7 15.04 3.07 -5.19
N TRP A 8 14.46 3.71 -6.22
CA TRP A 8 13.85 5.04 -6.09
C TRP A 8 12.65 5.03 -5.12
N ALA A 9 11.76 4.04 -5.25
CA ALA A 9 10.55 3.91 -4.46
C ALA A 9 10.93 3.58 -3.04
N ASN A 10 11.82 2.62 -2.85
CA ASN A 10 12.29 2.27 -1.51
C ASN A 10 12.88 3.49 -0.80
N ARG A 11 13.68 4.33 -1.50
CA ARG A 11 14.29 5.54 -0.91
C ARG A 11 13.29 6.66 -0.60
N LYS A 12 12.29 6.87 -1.46
CA LYS A 12 11.27 7.92 -1.29
C LYS A 12 10.15 7.52 -0.34
N LEU A 13 9.81 6.24 -0.28
CA LEU A 13 8.77 5.66 0.56
C LEU A 13 9.31 5.29 1.95
N ALA A 14 10.62 5.05 2.12
CA ALA A 14 11.24 4.81 3.42
C ALA A 14 10.79 5.80 4.52
N PRO A 15 10.88 7.14 4.38
CA PRO A 15 10.44 8.05 5.44
C PRO A 15 8.93 7.98 5.76
N ILE A 16 8.10 7.49 4.83
CA ILE A 16 6.65 7.31 5.01
C ILE A 16 6.36 6.00 5.75
N PHE A 17 7.10 4.95 5.42
CA PHE A 17 6.91 3.61 5.96
C PHE A 17 7.98 3.21 6.99
N ASP A 18 8.89 4.07 7.41
CA ASP A 18 10.09 3.72 8.20
C ASP A 18 9.74 2.96 9.50
N GLU A 19 8.66 3.37 10.16
CA GLU A 19 8.11 2.71 11.35
C GLU A 19 7.53 1.33 11.02
N ALA A 20 6.82 1.21 9.88
CA ALA A 20 6.18 -0.04 9.44
C ALA A 20 7.19 -1.03 8.85
N ILE A 21 8.14 -0.54 8.05
CA ILE A 21 9.27 -1.27 7.46
C ILE A 21 10.16 -1.78 8.58
N ARG A 22 10.54 -0.97 9.59
CA ARG A 22 11.33 -1.46 10.74
C ARG A 22 10.65 -2.60 11.51
N ARG A 23 9.32 -2.54 11.69
CA ARG A 23 8.55 -3.63 12.32
C ARG A 23 8.52 -4.89 11.45
N SER A 24 8.50 -4.73 10.13
CA SER A 24 8.51 -5.84 9.17
C SER A 24 9.92 -6.39 8.89
N MET A 25 10.99 -5.61 9.03
CA MET A 25 12.36 -6.03 8.73
C MET A 25 12.94 -7.06 9.72
N THR A 26 12.24 -7.35 10.82
CA THR A 26 12.61 -8.49 11.68
C THR A 26 12.19 -9.84 11.07
N LYS A 27 11.35 -9.84 10.02
CA LYS A 27 10.87 -11.07 9.40
C LYS A 27 10.27 -10.72 8.05
N VAL A 28 10.95 -11.05 6.94
CA VAL A 28 10.34 -11.49 5.66
C VAL A 28 11.36 -11.36 4.52
N GLY A 29 11.82 -12.53 4.05
CA GLY A 29 12.35 -12.74 2.71
C GLY A 29 11.34 -13.57 1.92
N THR A 30 10.16 -13.00 1.62
CA THR A 30 9.12 -13.69 0.86
C THR A 30 8.83 -12.89 -0.41
N GLU A 31 9.10 -13.52 -1.54
CA GLU A 31 8.59 -13.14 -2.86
C GLU A 31 7.05 -13.14 -2.79
N VAL A 32 6.42 -11.97 -2.89
CA VAL A 32 4.95 -11.85 -2.89
C VAL A 32 4.48 -12.13 -4.31
N LYS A 33 3.84 -13.28 -4.55
CA LYS A 33 3.22 -13.59 -5.84
C LYS A 33 1.93 -12.76 -6.01
N PRO A 34 1.54 -12.38 -7.26
CA PRO A 34 0.42 -11.47 -7.52
C PRO A 34 -0.94 -11.88 -6.91
N ASN A 35 -1.15 -13.17 -6.66
CA ASN A 35 -2.41 -13.72 -6.13
C ASN A 35 -2.23 -14.35 -4.74
N GLU A 36 -1.13 -14.05 -4.06
CA GLU A 36 -0.83 -14.65 -2.76
C GLU A 36 -1.33 -13.76 -1.63
N THR A 37 -2.15 -14.33 -0.75
CA THR A 37 -2.52 -13.68 0.49
C THR A 37 -1.39 -13.85 1.49
N VAL A 38 -0.78 -12.74 1.88
CA VAL A 38 0.24 -12.74 2.94
C VAL A 38 -0.47 -12.67 4.29
N THR A 39 -0.23 -13.64 5.16
CA THR A 39 -0.76 -13.61 6.53
C THR A 39 0.08 -12.64 7.37
N LEU A 40 -0.57 -11.63 7.95
CA LEU A 40 0.05 -10.72 8.90
C LEU A 40 0.09 -11.40 10.27
N HIS A 41 1.25 -11.41 10.92
CA HIS A 41 1.39 -11.94 12.28
C HIS A 41 0.90 -10.97 13.37
N PHE A 42 0.07 -10.00 13.02
CA PHE A 42 -0.53 -9.03 13.92
C PHE A 42 -1.89 -8.59 13.40
N THR A 43 -2.74 -8.07 14.30
CA THR A 43 -4.02 -7.48 13.95
C THR A 43 -4.14 -6.10 14.59
N VAL A 44 -4.86 -5.19 13.93
CA VAL A 44 -5.12 -3.84 14.43
C VAL A 44 -6.61 -3.54 14.26
N LYS A 45 -7.34 -3.47 15.38
CA LYS A 45 -8.81 -3.26 15.35
C LYS A 45 -9.22 -1.83 15.00
N ASN A 46 -8.39 -0.85 15.34
CA ASN A 46 -8.69 0.57 15.10
C ASN A 46 -7.47 1.27 14.49
N PRO A 47 -7.18 1.04 13.20
CA PRO A 47 -6.06 1.70 12.55
C PRO A 47 -6.32 3.21 12.45
N LYS A 48 -5.32 4.00 12.85
CA LYS A 48 -5.38 5.46 12.74
C LYS A 48 -5.30 5.84 11.26
N LEU A 49 -6.28 6.61 10.80
CA LEU A 49 -6.26 7.17 9.46
C LEU A 49 -5.12 8.20 9.32
N ARG A 50 -4.35 8.09 8.23
CA ARG A 50 -3.19 8.95 7.92
C ARG A 50 -3.40 9.63 6.57
N THR A 51 -4.31 10.60 6.52
CA THR A 51 -4.60 11.38 5.31
C THR A 51 -3.38 12.15 4.80
N ASP A 52 -2.47 12.52 5.70
CA ASP A 52 -1.17 13.11 5.38
C ASP A 52 -0.32 12.19 4.51
N LEU A 53 -0.31 10.88 4.81
CA LEU A 53 0.44 9.89 4.05
C LEU A 53 -0.27 9.53 2.74
N GLU A 54 -1.60 9.50 2.71
CA GLU A 54 -2.37 9.31 1.47
C GLU A 54 -2.08 10.42 0.45
N ALA A 55 -2.10 11.69 0.90
CA ALA A 55 -1.76 12.83 0.06
C ALA A 55 -0.30 12.76 -0.43
N LYS A 56 0.63 12.44 0.48
CA LYS A 56 2.06 12.29 0.12
C LYS A 56 2.31 11.17 -0.89
N MET A 57 1.59 10.06 -0.76
CA MET A 57 1.66 8.94 -1.71
C MET A 57 1.18 9.37 -3.11
N LEU A 58 0.06 10.10 -3.20
CA LEU A 58 -0.43 10.62 -4.48
C LEU A 58 0.56 11.60 -5.12
N GLU A 59 1.19 12.48 -4.35
CA GLU A 59 2.25 13.37 -4.84
C GLU A 59 3.39 12.56 -5.48
N LEU A 60 3.90 11.54 -4.78
CA LEU A 60 4.99 10.70 -5.27
C LEU A 60 4.61 9.92 -6.54
N VAL A 61 3.37 9.42 -6.61
CA VAL A 61 2.86 8.76 -7.82
C VAL A 61 2.80 9.74 -8.98
N ASN A 62 2.33 10.97 -8.75
CA ASN A 62 2.27 12.00 -9.78
C ASN A 62 3.65 12.51 -10.20
N GLU A 63 4.64 12.57 -9.29
CA GLU A 63 6.05 12.82 -9.61
C GLU A 63 6.55 11.78 -10.64
N GLU A 64 6.25 10.50 -10.43
CA GLU A 64 6.67 9.44 -11.36
C GLU A 64 5.92 9.49 -12.69
N ARG A 65 4.60 9.72 -12.64
CA ARG A 65 3.79 9.89 -13.85
C ARG A 65 4.29 11.04 -14.72
N ALA A 66 4.69 12.15 -14.11
CA ALA A 66 5.25 13.29 -14.82
C ALA A 66 6.59 12.95 -15.50
N ARG A 67 7.44 12.12 -14.87
CA ARG A 67 8.69 11.62 -15.47
C ARG A 67 8.44 10.78 -16.72
N GLU A 68 7.35 10.01 -16.71
CA GLU A 68 6.89 9.21 -17.86
C GLU A 68 6.01 9.99 -18.85
N GLY A 69 5.84 11.31 -18.67
CA GLY A 69 5.04 12.16 -19.55
C GLY A 69 3.52 11.92 -19.46
N LEU A 70 3.06 11.27 -18.40
CA LEU A 70 1.64 10.96 -18.15
C LEU A 70 0.94 12.10 -17.38
N PRO A 71 -0.37 12.31 -17.60
CA PRO A 71 -1.14 13.32 -16.87
C PRO A 71 -1.25 12.96 -15.38
N ALA A 72 -1.30 13.97 -14.52
CA ALA A 72 -1.48 13.78 -13.09
C ALA A 72 -2.85 13.17 -12.76
N LEU A 73 -2.87 12.29 -11.75
CA LEU A 73 -4.09 11.77 -11.14
C LEU A 73 -4.64 12.76 -10.11
N VAL A 74 -5.96 12.75 -9.94
CA VAL A 74 -6.68 13.54 -8.94
C VAL A 74 -7.24 12.58 -7.89
N ALA A 75 -7.18 12.98 -6.62
CA ALA A 75 -7.76 12.21 -5.53
C ALA A 75 -9.29 12.14 -5.68
N ASP A 76 -9.83 10.93 -5.57
CA ASP A 76 -11.28 10.68 -5.53
C ASP A 76 -11.69 10.31 -4.09
N PRO A 77 -12.55 11.11 -3.43
CA PRO A 77 -13.01 10.82 -2.08
C PRO A 77 -13.77 9.50 -1.94
N GLU A 78 -14.54 9.08 -2.95
CA GLU A 78 -15.31 7.83 -2.90
C GLU A 78 -14.38 6.62 -2.99
N LEU A 79 -13.39 6.66 -3.89
CA LEU A 79 -12.36 5.62 -3.96
C LEU A 79 -11.53 5.56 -2.67
N ALA A 80 -11.26 6.70 -2.04
CA ALA A 80 -10.56 6.72 -0.76
C ALA A 80 -11.35 6.02 0.35
N VAL A 81 -12.68 6.13 0.37
CA VAL A 81 -13.53 5.43 1.35
C VAL A 81 -13.44 3.91 1.16
N VAL A 82 -13.56 3.42 -0.07
CA VAL A 82 -13.45 1.99 -0.39
C VAL A 82 -12.07 1.45 -0.04
N ALA A 83 -10.99 2.14 -0.45
CA ALA A 83 -9.62 1.74 -0.16
C ALA A 83 -9.33 1.68 1.36
N ARG A 84 -9.84 2.65 2.13
CA ARG A 84 -9.71 2.66 3.60
C ARG A 84 -10.49 1.52 4.25
N ALA A 85 -11.66 1.17 3.72
CA ALA A 85 -12.45 0.04 4.22
C ALA A 85 -11.70 -1.29 4.01
N HIS A 86 -11.16 -1.51 2.81
CA HIS A 86 -10.35 -2.69 2.51
C HIS A 86 -9.09 -2.78 3.39
N ALA A 87 -8.38 -1.66 3.56
CA ALA A 87 -7.21 -1.60 4.45
C ALA A 87 -7.56 -1.92 5.91
N ARG A 88 -8.71 -1.46 6.40
CA ARG A 88 -9.21 -1.80 7.74
C ARG A 88 -9.52 -3.29 7.87
N ASP A 89 -10.13 -3.89 6.86
CA ASP A 89 -10.42 -5.33 6.84
C ASP A 89 -9.13 -6.16 6.91
N MET A 90 -8.15 -5.83 6.07
CA MET A 90 -6.80 -6.42 6.08
C MET A 90 -6.14 -6.36 7.46
N PHE A 91 -6.16 -5.19 8.12
CA PHE A 91 -5.60 -5.04 9.47
C PHE A 91 -6.41 -5.78 10.55
N ALA A 92 -7.74 -5.76 10.48
CA ALA A 92 -8.59 -6.38 11.47
C ALA A 92 -8.48 -7.91 11.44
N ARG A 93 -8.30 -8.48 10.24
CA ARG A 93 -8.28 -9.93 10.00
C ARG A 93 -6.87 -10.48 9.80
N GLY A 94 -5.85 -9.63 9.79
CA GLY A 94 -4.45 -10.03 9.78
C GLY A 94 -4.02 -10.64 8.44
N TYR A 95 -4.40 -10.03 7.32
CA TYR A 95 -3.98 -10.46 6.00
C TYR A 95 -3.63 -9.26 5.11
N PHE A 96 -2.85 -9.51 4.06
CA PHE A 96 -2.54 -8.54 3.01
C PHE A 96 -2.74 -9.21 1.66
N SER A 97 -3.71 -8.71 0.88
CA SER A 97 -4.13 -9.31 -0.39
C SER A 97 -4.97 -8.34 -1.23
N HIS A 98 -4.99 -8.55 -2.54
CA HIS A 98 -5.95 -7.92 -3.45
C HIS A 98 -7.38 -8.48 -3.30
N TYR A 99 -7.50 -9.69 -2.74
CA TYR A 99 -8.77 -10.37 -2.54
C TYR A 99 -9.10 -10.44 -1.05
N THR A 100 -10.37 -10.30 -0.70
CA THR A 100 -10.83 -10.69 0.63
C THR A 100 -10.69 -12.21 0.83
N PRO A 101 -10.69 -12.72 2.06
CA PRO A 101 -10.75 -14.16 2.32
C PRO A 101 -12.00 -14.84 1.74
N GLU A 102 -13.05 -14.05 1.47
CA GLU A 102 -14.26 -14.46 0.74
C GLU A 102 -14.06 -14.49 -0.80
N LYS A 103 -12.88 -14.09 -1.29
CA LYS A 103 -12.49 -13.96 -2.70
C LYS A 103 -13.18 -12.84 -3.47
N ALA A 104 -13.73 -11.85 -2.77
CA ALA A 104 -14.20 -10.62 -3.41
C ALA A 104 -12.99 -9.82 -3.92
N ASP A 105 -13.12 -9.24 -5.10
CA ASP A 105 -12.09 -8.41 -5.72
C ASP A 105 -12.40 -6.90 -5.59
N PRO A 106 -11.50 -5.98 -5.99
CA PRO A 106 -11.73 -4.54 -5.86
C PRO A 106 -12.91 -3.96 -6.66
N PHE A 107 -13.56 -4.76 -7.50
CA PHE A 107 -14.69 -4.38 -8.34
C PHE A 107 -16.04 -4.95 -7.84
N ASP A 108 -16.04 -5.82 -6.83
CA ASP A 108 -17.23 -6.33 -6.13
C ASP A 108 -17.74 -5.35 -5.05
#